data_AF-A0A497PV41-F1
#
_entry.id   AF-A0A497PV41-F1
#
_cell.length_a   1.000
_cell.length_b   1.000
_cell.length_c   1.000
_cell.angle_alpha   90.00
_cell.angle_beta   90.00
_cell.angle_gamma   90.00
#
_symmetry.space_group_name_H-M   'P 1'
#
loop_
_entity.id
_entity.type
_entity.pdbx_description
1 polymer ?
#
loop_
_entity_poly.entity_id
_entity_poly.type
_entity_poly.pdbx_seq_one_letter_code
_entity_poly.pdbx_strand_id
1 'polypeptide(L)'
;MSDERAKRWIEESQKDTVRQSAGRQHLQAARQAEERGDIAGAEREYTLAAEAFVRSAQEYRAGKSYKKAALFMCEAGDVYSDMADATKAVESYKAAADDLMAASQEHLMWSEDAETGKGTALAMAACMIYIMIGKEADAFYMARTFNAQNASKIRLPAVVRLSQIPQMLENAIQTVNLDSFASAENAAVTELKAALASAGSQEFTKYVDRGLDMVRELLRGKLKVPKITSHLILPVDLTFSEEFPIRIVIKNEGEGEALNMRIEWSLDEGLEFVSGEHSKTVPILPPGESLDLAVVVKSKEDMVGTKEYAVIVRGTYLDKLKTEYSLQAGPAAVLLKDFKETEKLLHDADVTDGRFGLLKSSIQDSEFEVEPLVRIVDGLASAISTSRSDVEAGELEAAKARIKVVNEMIDAIDAVIGDDDLVQRVMRERQEKAKDFALERLSLAFDEAIKAVEDQEKRLEAEAEAGLRDWSSEAEKKRALKESIENIKDTINRLRSEAAMAGQPTGQLEKIGIELETVLRNSLLDEGVKPSSPEKVELAQVMCRSIMAKLTQLLEAEREALR
;
A
#
# COMPACT_ATOMS: atom_id res chain seq x y z
N MET A 1 82.53 -39.95 -25.76
CA MET A 1 81.29 -39.56 -26.47
C MET A 1 81.68 -39.14 -27.88
N SER A 2 80.99 -39.58 -28.94
CA SER A 2 81.32 -39.15 -30.30
C SER A 2 81.04 -37.66 -30.49
N ASP A 3 81.86 -36.96 -31.28
CA ASP A 3 81.76 -35.51 -31.52
C ASP A 3 80.38 -35.08 -32.05
N GLU A 4 79.66 -35.97 -32.74
CA GLU A 4 78.29 -35.73 -33.21
C GLU A 4 77.26 -35.69 -32.08
N ARG A 5 77.46 -36.47 -31.02
CA ARG A 5 76.56 -36.48 -29.85
C ARG A 5 76.78 -35.23 -29.00
N ALA A 6 78.01 -34.74 -28.93
CA ALA A 6 78.35 -33.47 -28.29
C ALA A 6 77.78 -32.26 -29.06
N LYS A 7 77.86 -32.27 -30.40
CA LYS A 7 77.24 -31.21 -31.24
C LYS A 7 75.72 -31.17 -31.10
N ARG A 8 75.04 -32.33 -31.14
CA ARG A 8 73.58 -32.40 -30.92
C ARG A 8 73.19 -31.90 -29.53
N TRP A 9 73.96 -32.24 -28.50
CA TRP A 9 73.70 -31.80 -27.14
C TRP A 9 73.91 -30.28 -26.97
N ILE A 10 74.93 -29.70 -27.61
CA ILE A 10 75.14 -28.24 -27.65
C ILE A 10 74.01 -27.55 -28.41
N GLU A 11 73.59 -28.08 -29.56
CA GLU A 11 72.50 -27.50 -30.37
C GLU A 11 71.14 -27.60 -29.65
N GLU A 12 70.86 -28.70 -28.98
CA GLU A 12 69.65 -28.90 -28.17
C GLU A 12 69.65 -28.02 -26.92
N SER A 13 70.81 -27.85 -26.27
CA SER A 13 70.98 -26.92 -25.15
C SER A 13 70.82 -25.46 -25.57
N GLN A 14 71.29 -25.07 -26.76
CA GLN A 14 71.10 -23.72 -27.31
C GLN A 14 69.64 -23.48 -27.74
N LYS A 15 68.97 -24.49 -28.30
CA LYS A 15 67.53 -24.40 -28.59
C LYS A 15 66.72 -24.31 -27.30
N ASP A 16 67.09 -25.04 -26.25
CA ASP A 16 66.43 -24.97 -24.94
C ASP A 16 66.57 -23.60 -24.28
N THR A 17 67.74 -22.95 -24.33
CA THR A 17 67.91 -21.59 -23.80
C THR A 17 67.15 -20.55 -24.62
N VAL A 18 67.15 -20.67 -25.95
CA VAL A 18 66.39 -19.78 -26.83
C VAL A 18 64.88 -19.92 -26.59
N ARG A 19 64.36 -21.15 -26.46
CA ARG A 19 62.93 -21.43 -26.17
C ARG A 19 62.49 -20.88 -24.82
N GLN A 20 63.27 -21.11 -23.77
CA GLN A 20 63.00 -20.55 -22.44
C GLN A 20 63.03 -19.02 -22.43
N SER A 21 63.84 -18.41 -23.31
CA SER A 21 63.98 -16.96 -23.39
C SER A 21 62.85 -16.27 -24.16
N ALA A 22 62.30 -16.86 -25.23
CA ALA A 22 61.37 -16.17 -26.12
C ALA A 22 60.06 -15.75 -25.43
N GLY A 23 59.36 -16.70 -24.78
CA GLY A 23 58.11 -16.38 -24.06
C GLY A 23 58.34 -15.43 -22.88
N ARG A 24 59.45 -15.60 -22.15
CA ARG A 24 59.82 -14.74 -21.02
C ARG A 24 60.25 -13.33 -21.46
N GLN A 25 60.86 -13.18 -22.63
CA GLN A 25 61.21 -11.89 -23.22
C GLN A 25 59.95 -11.10 -23.58
N HIS A 26 58.99 -11.74 -24.26
CA HIS A 26 57.70 -11.11 -24.56
C HIS A 26 56.94 -10.75 -23.28
N LEU A 27 56.98 -11.60 -22.25
CA LEU A 27 56.36 -11.30 -20.96
C LEU A 27 57.00 -10.09 -20.27
N GLN A 28 58.33 -9.96 -20.32
CA GLN A 28 59.03 -8.79 -19.78
C GLN A 28 58.71 -7.52 -20.59
N ALA A 29 58.65 -7.63 -21.92
CA ALA A 29 58.27 -6.53 -22.80
C ALA A 29 56.83 -6.05 -22.54
N ALA A 30 55.90 -7.00 -22.29
CA ALA A 30 54.52 -6.71 -21.94
C ALA A 30 54.42 -5.92 -20.62
N ARG A 31 55.10 -6.37 -19.56
CA ARG A 31 55.14 -5.65 -18.27
C ARG A 31 55.73 -4.25 -18.40
N GLN A 32 56.80 -4.10 -19.19
CA GLN A 32 57.37 -2.78 -19.47
C GLN A 32 56.44 -1.88 -20.30
N ALA A 33 55.57 -2.44 -21.14
CA ALA A 33 54.54 -1.69 -21.85
C ALA A 33 53.42 -1.23 -20.90
N GLU A 34 52.99 -2.09 -19.96
CA GLU A 34 52.02 -1.72 -18.92
C GLU A 34 52.54 -0.61 -17.99
N GLU A 35 53.80 -0.72 -17.53
CA GLU A 35 54.44 0.32 -16.71
C GLU A 35 54.51 1.68 -17.41
N ARG A 36 54.54 1.67 -18.75
CA ARG A 36 54.52 2.88 -19.59
C ARG A 36 53.11 3.35 -19.96
N GLY A 37 52.07 2.64 -19.53
CA GLY A 37 50.67 2.93 -19.84
C GLY A 37 50.25 2.57 -21.28
N ASP A 38 51.05 1.80 -22.01
CA ASP A 38 50.73 1.32 -23.37
C ASP A 38 49.98 -0.01 -23.30
N ILE A 39 48.66 0.09 -23.04
CA ILE A 39 47.78 -1.07 -22.89
C ILE A 39 47.71 -1.91 -24.18
N ALA A 40 47.61 -1.26 -25.34
CA ALA A 40 47.51 -1.96 -26.63
C ALA A 40 48.82 -2.67 -27.01
N GLY A 41 49.97 -2.09 -26.66
CA GLY A 41 51.27 -2.75 -26.79
C GLY A 41 51.40 -3.95 -25.85
N ALA A 42 50.98 -3.79 -24.59
CA ALA A 42 51.01 -4.86 -23.60
C ALA A 42 50.16 -6.07 -24.01
N GLU A 43 48.91 -5.87 -24.44
CA GLU A 43 48.03 -6.98 -24.88
C GLU A 43 48.63 -7.79 -26.04
N ARG A 44 49.28 -7.12 -27.00
CA ARG A 44 49.96 -7.79 -28.12
C ARG A 44 51.13 -8.64 -27.64
N GLU A 45 51.97 -8.08 -26.78
CA GLU A 45 53.14 -8.79 -26.24
C GLU A 45 52.72 -9.96 -25.33
N TYR A 46 51.65 -9.81 -24.53
CA TYR A 46 51.08 -10.93 -23.77
C TYR A 46 50.56 -12.05 -24.67
N THR A 47 49.87 -11.71 -25.77
CA THR A 47 49.40 -12.71 -26.75
C THR A 47 50.58 -13.49 -27.36
N LEU A 48 51.63 -12.77 -27.77
CA LEU A 48 52.84 -13.38 -28.32
C LEU A 48 53.58 -14.26 -27.29
N ALA A 49 53.64 -13.82 -26.02
CA ALA A 49 54.20 -14.60 -24.94
C ALA A 49 53.44 -15.92 -24.73
N ALA A 50 52.10 -15.86 -24.66
CA ALA A 50 51.27 -17.03 -24.47
C ALA A 50 51.40 -18.03 -25.64
N GLU A 51 51.38 -17.55 -26.88
CA GLU A 51 51.59 -18.39 -28.07
C GLU A 51 52.99 -19.03 -28.08
N ALA A 52 54.03 -18.29 -27.70
CA ALA A 52 55.40 -18.81 -27.61
C ALA A 52 55.51 -19.91 -26.55
N PHE A 53 54.85 -19.76 -25.41
CA PHE A 53 54.79 -20.78 -24.36
C PHE A 53 54.02 -22.03 -24.81
N VAL A 54 52.85 -21.87 -25.44
CA VAL A 54 52.07 -23.00 -25.99
C VAL A 54 52.87 -23.76 -27.05
N ARG A 55 53.56 -23.06 -27.95
CA ARG A 55 54.40 -23.69 -28.97
C ARG A 55 55.58 -24.45 -28.35
N SER A 56 56.25 -23.83 -27.38
CA SER A 56 57.34 -24.48 -26.65
C SER A 56 56.85 -25.74 -25.93
N ALA A 57 55.68 -25.68 -25.30
CA ALA A 57 55.08 -26.85 -24.66
C ALA A 57 54.78 -27.98 -25.65
N GLN A 58 54.24 -27.68 -26.83
CA GLN A 58 54.00 -28.68 -27.88
C GLN A 58 55.29 -29.34 -28.37
N GLU A 59 56.37 -28.56 -28.54
CA GLU A 59 57.68 -29.09 -28.93
C GLU A 59 58.27 -30.01 -27.84
N TYR A 60 58.18 -29.61 -26.56
CA TYR A 60 58.62 -30.47 -25.45
C TYR A 60 57.77 -31.72 -25.31
N ARG A 61 56.46 -31.64 -25.56
CA ARG A 61 55.56 -32.80 -25.59
C ARG A 61 55.94 -33.76 -26.71
N ALA A 62 56.25 -33.25 -27.90
CA ALA A 62 56.75 -34.06 -29.02
C ALA A 62 58.10 -34.74 -28.68
N GLY A 63 58.94 -34.06 -27.91
CA GLY A 63 60.17 -34.60 -27.33
C GLY A 63 59.98 -35.52 -26.11
N LYS A 64 58.74 -35.84 -25.72
CA LYS A 64 58.39 -36.61 -24.51
C LYS A 64 58.92 -36.01 -23.20
N SER A 65 59.22 -34.71 -23.17
CA SER A 65 59.59 -34.00 -21.96
C SER A 65 58.35 -33.39 -21.30
N TYR A 66 57.45 -34.27 -20.82
CA TYR A 66 56.13 -33.85 -20.32
C TYR A 66 56.20 -32.88 -19.14
N LYS A 67 57.19 -33.04 -18.24
CA LYS A 67 57.39 -32.09 -17.13
C LYS A 67 57.68 -30.66 -17.63
N LYS A 68 58.53 -30.50 -18.65
CA LYS A 68 58.82 -29.19 -19.24
C LYS A 68 57.60 -28.66 -20.00
N ALA A 69 56.92 -29.52 -20.75
CA ALA A 69 55.68 -29.16 -21.44
C ALA A 69 54.61 -28.62 -20.47
N ALA A 70 54.44 -29.28 -19.33
CA ALA A 70 53.54 -28.83 -18.28
C ALA A 70 53.91 -27.46 -17.71
N LEU A 71 55.20 -27.20 -17.46
CA LEU A 71 55.66 -25.91 -16.95
C LEU A 71 55.32 -24.78 -17.93
N PHE A 72 55.58 -24.97 -19.22
CA PHE A 72 55.27 -23.97 -20.24
C PHE A 72 53.76 -23.78 -20.45
N MET A 73 52.96 -24.83 -20.36
CA MET A 73 51.50 -24.70 -20.38
C MET A 73 50.97 -23.96 -19.14
N CYS A 74 51.58 -24.17 -17.98
CA CYS A 74 51.31 -23.42 -16.77
C CYS A 74 51.70 -21.93 -16.90
N GLU A 75 52.85 -21.62 -17.51
CA GLU A 75 53.25 -20.23 -17.82
C GLU A 75 52.30 -19.59 -18.84
N ALA A 76 51.85 -20.32 -19.87
CA ALA A 76 50.83 -19.83 -20.80
C ALA A 76 49.49 -19.57 -20.08
N GLY A 77 49.09 -20.45 -19.17
CA GLY A 77 47.89 -20.29 -18.35
C GLY A 77 47.96 -19.06 -17.44
N ASP A 78 49.13 -18.77 -16.86
CA ASP A 78 49.37 -17.53 -16.09
C ASP A 78 49.17 -16.29 -16.99
N VAL A 79 49.74 -16.29 -18.20
CA VAL A 79 49.60 -15.15 -19.12
C VAL A 79 48.14 -14.96 -19.57
N TYR A 80 47.42 -16.03 -19.93
CA TYR A 80 46.00 -15.92 -20.29
C TYR A 80 45.15 -15.44 -19.11
N SER A 81 45.52 -15.82 -17.88
CA SER A 81 44.87 -15.31 -16.67
C SER A 81 45.13 -13.82 -16.48
N ASP A 82 46.37 -13.36 -16.69
CA ASP A 82 46.73 -11.93 -16.62
C ASP A 82 45.96 -11.10 -17.68
N MET A 83 45.70 -11.69 -18.85
CA MET A 83 44.86 -11.11 -19.91
C MET A 83 43.34 -11.24 -19.68
N ALA A 84 42.90 -11.82 -18.57
CA ALA A 84 41.50 -12.14 -18.27
C ALA A 84 40.80 -13.07 -19.30
N ASP A 85 41.55 -13.84 -20.10
CA ASP A 85 41.01 -14.89 -20.98
C ASP A 85 40.87 -16.21 -20.19
N ALA A 86 39.82 -16.27 -19.37
CA ALA A 86 39.57 -17.39 -18.46
C ALA A 86 39.45 -18.74 -19.19
N THR A 87 38.88 -18.78 -20.39
CA THR A 87 38.70 -20.02 -21.16
C THR A 87 40.05 -20.61 -21.56
N LYS A 88 40.92 -19.81 -22.18
CA LYS A 88 42.25 -20.29 -22.59
C LYS A 88 43.17 -20.57 -21.40
N ALA A 89 43.04 -19.81 -20.31
CA ALA A 89 43.77 -20.09 -19.08
C ALA A 89 43.41 -21.48 -18.54
N VAL A 90 42.11 -21.79 -18.42
CA VAL A 90 41.62 -23.10 -17.95
C VAL A 90 42.07 -24.23 -18.87
N GLU A 91 42.01 -24.06 -20.20
CA GLU A 91 42.49 -25.05 -21.16
C GLU A 91 44.00 -25.31 -21.04
N SER A 92 44.79 -24.25 -20.87
CA SER A 92 46.24 -24.34 -20.73
C SER A 92 46.64 -25.04 -19.42
N TYR A 93 46.01 -24.68 -18.30
CA TYR A 93 46.24 -25.36 -17.02
C TYR A 93 45.77 -26.81 -17.03
N LYS A 94 44.66 -27.12 -17.71
CA LYS A 94 44.22 -28.50 -17.89
C LYS A 94 45.27 -29.31 -18.65
N ALA A 95 45.76 -28.78 -19.78
CA ALA A 95 46.81 -29.44 -20.56
C ALA A 95 48.10 -29.62 -19.75
N ALA A 96 48.47 -28.64 -18.91
CA ALA A 96 49.59 -28.78 -17.99
C ALA A 96 49.40 -29.91 -16.96
N ALA A 97 48.20 -30.02 -16.38
CA ALA A 97 47.89 -31.09 -15.44
C ALA A 97 47.94 -32.47 -16.12
N ASP A 98 47.45 -32.60 -17.34
CA ASP A 98 47.53 -33.84 -18.13
C ASP A 98 48.98 -34.22 -18.45
N ASP A 99 49.81 -33.24 -18.82
CA ASP A 99 51.25 -33.45 -19.03
C ASP A 99 51.97 -33.85 -17.73
N LEU A 100 51.62 -33.26 -16.58
CA LEU A 100 52.15 -33.69 -15.28
C LEU A 100 51.77 -35.12 -14.91
N MET A 101 50.55 -35.54 -15.24
CA MET A 101 50.12 -36.93 -15.05
C MET A 101 50.90 -37.88 -15.95
N ALA A 102 51.20 -37.50 -17.19
CA ALA A 102 52.06 -38.28 -18.07
C ALA A 102 53.50 -38.37 -17.52
N ALA A 103 54.06 -37.25 -17.05
CA ALA A 103 55.38 -37.21 -16.41
C ALA A 103 55.43 -38.09 -15.15
N SER A 104 54.37 -38.06 -14.34
CA SER A 104 54.23 -38.93 -13.16
C SER A 104 54.31 -40.41 -13.52
N GLN A 105 53.61 -40.82 -14.58
CA GLN A 105 53.63 -42.21 -15.05
C GLN A 105 55.04 -42.65 -15.47
N GLU A 106 55.82 -41.77 -16.13
CA GLU A 106 57.20 -42.08 -16.49
C GLU A 106 58.08 -42.37 -15.28
N HIS A 107 57.98 -41.57 -14.22
CA HIS A 107 58.72 -41.80 -12.97
C HIS A 107 58.31 -43.13 -12.31
N LEU A 108 57.03 -43.49 -12.37
CA LEU A 108 56.51 -44.74 -11.81
C LEU A 108 56.91 -46.00 -12.59
N MET A 109 57.45 -45.87 -13.81
CA MET A 109 57.93 -47.01 -14.59
C MET A 109 59.26 -47.59 -14.08
N TRP A 110 60.05 -46.78 -13.37
CA TRP A 110 61.38 -47.19 -12.87
C TRP A 110 61.31 -48.02 -11.60
N SER A 111 60.14 -48.10 -10.95
CA SER A 111 59.84 -48.94 -9.77
C SER A 111 60.80 -48.78 -8.56
N GLU A 112 61.63 -47.74 -8.55
CA GLU A 112 62.43 -47.36 -7.40
C GLU A 112 61.61 -46.52 -6.42
N ASP A 113 61.89 -46.69 -5.13
CA ASP A 113 61.18 -46.00 -4.04
C ASP A 113 61.29 -44.48 -4.15
N ALA A 114 62.47 -43.97 -4.50
CA ALA A 114 62.71 -42.54 -4.69
C ALA A 114 61.94 -41.98 -5.89
N GLU A 115 61.88 -42.73 -6.99
CA GLU A 115 61.15 -42.33 -8.20
C GLU A 115 59.63 -42.42 -8.01
N THR A 116 59.17 -43.36 -7.18
CA THR A 116 57.75 -43.50 -6.82
C THR A 116 57.25 -42.29 -6.01
N GLY A 117 58.09 -41.75 -5.11
CA GLY A 117 57.81 -40.50 -4.41
C GLY A 117 57.69 -39.30 -5.36
N LYS A 118 58.63 -39.16 -6.30
CA LYS A 118 58.61 -38.07 -7.31
C LYS A 118 57.40 -38.16 -8.22
N GLY A 119 57.10 -39.36 -8.74
CA GLY A 119 55.91 -39.60 -9.57
C GLY A 119 54.63 -39.25 -8.83
N THR A 120 54.50 -39.68 -7.57
CA THR A 120 53.33 -39.34 -6.74
C THR A 120 53.21 -37.84 -6.53
N ALA A 121 54.31 -37.13 -6.23
CA ALA A 121 54.28 -35.68 -6.06
C ALA A 121 53.81 -34.93 -7.32
N LEU A 122 54.25 -35.36 -8.50
CA LEU A 122 53.81 -34.79 -9.79
C LEU A 122 52.32 -35.02 -10.05
N ALA A 123 51.82 -36.23 -9.75
CA ALA A 123 50.39 -36.53 -9.89
C ALA A 123 49.53 -35.71 -8.92
N MET A 124 49.98 -35.53 -7.68
CA MET A 124 49.27 -34.71 -6.71
C MET A 124 49.30 -33.23 -7.11
N ALA A 125 50.42 -32.73 -7.64
CA ALA A 125 50.49 -31.37 -8.19
C ALA A 125 49.53 -31.17 -9.38
N ALA A 126 49.38 -32.18 -10.25
CA ALA A 126 48.36 -32.15 -11.31
C ALA A 126 46.94 -32.03 -10.73
N CYS A 127 46.63 -32.81 -9.69
CA CYS A 127 45.34 -32.71 -9.00
C CYS A 127 45.12 -31.32 -8.39
N MET A 128 46.16 -30.71 -7.79
CA MET A 128 46.07 -29.34 -7.26
C MET A 128 45.81 -28.30 -8.36
N ILE A 129 46.39 -28.46 -9.55
CA ILE A 129 46.09 -27.60 -10.71
C ILE A 129 44.63 -27.77 -11.16
N TYR A 130 44.11 -29.00 -11.20
CA TYR A 130 42.70 -29.25 -11.49
C TYR A 130 41.77 -28.60 -10.46
N ILE A 131 42.12 -28.66 -9.18
CA ILE A 131 41.38 -27.96 -8.11
C ILE A 131 41.44 -26.45 -8.33
N MET A 132 42.63 -25.89 -8.59
CA MET A 132 42.83 -24.46 -8.82
C MET A 132 41.92 -23.89 -9.92
N ILE A 133 41.66 -24.65 -10.99
CA ILE A 133 40.80 -24.21 -12.11
C ILE A 133 39.31 -24.50 -11.90
N GLY A 134 38.88 -24.86 -10.68
CA GLY A 134 37.48 -25.17 -10.37
C GLY A 134 36.97 -26.47 -11.00
N LYS A 135 37.87 -27.43 -11.23
CA LYS A 135 37.55 -28.80 -11.68
C LYS A 135 37.88 -29.81 -10.59
N GLU A 136 37.45 -29.53 -9.37
CA GLU A 136 37.76 -30.33 -8.19
C GLU A 136 37.21 -31.76 -8.29
N ALA A 137 36.05 -31.97 -8.93
CA ALA A 137 35.49 -33.30 -9.15
C ALA A 137 36.41 -34.17 -10.02
N ASP A 138 36.96 -33.60 -11.10
CA ASP A 138 37.93 -34.27 -11.96
C ASP A 138 39.22 -34.55 -11.18
N ALA A 139 39.70 -33.58 -10.40
CA ALA A 139 40.89 -33.75 -9.56
C ALA A 139 40.75 -34.94 -8.59
N PHE A 140 39.65 -35.03 -7.85
CA PHE A 140 39.42 -36.09 -6.87
C PHE A 140 39.20 -37.45 -7.55
N TYR A 141 38.55 -37.47 -8.73
CA TYR A 141 38.43 -38.68 -9.52
C TYR A 141 39.80 -39.17 -10.02
N MET A 142 40.64 -38.26 -10.53
CA MET A 142 41.99 -38.58 -11.00
C MET A 142 42.89 -39.07 -9.86
N ALA A 143 42.85 -38.42 -8.69
CA ALA A 143 43.61 -38.85 -7.51
C ALA A 143 43.23 -40.27 -7.08
N ARG A 144 41.93 -40.59 -7.01
CA ARG A 144 41.44 -41.95 -6.69
C ARG A 144 41.88 -42.96 -7.73
N THR A 145 41.78 -42.62 -9.01
CA THR A 145 42.19 -43.50 -10.12
C THR A 145 43.69 -43.76 -10.09
N PHE A 146 44.50 -42.72 -9.87
CA PHE A 146 45.94 -42.81 -9.72
C PHE A 146 46.33 -43.74 -8.56
N ASN A 147 45.70 -43.58 -7.39
CA ASN A 147 45.93 -44.43 -6.22
C ASN A 147 45.54 -45.88 -6.49
N ALA A 148 44.40 -46.11 -7.14
CA ALA A 148 43.94 -47.47 -7.48
C ALA A 148 44.89 -48.17 -8.47
N GLN A 149 45.35 -47.47 -9.51
CA GLN A 149 46.25 -48.02 -10.53
C GLN A 149 47.66 -48.29 -9.99
N ASN A 150 48.11 -47.52 -9.00
CA ASN A 150 49.48 -47.57 -8.49
C ASN A 150 49.58 -48.08 -7.04
N ALA A 151 48.52 -48.66 -6.49
CA ALA A 151 48.48 -49.16 -5.11
C ALA A 151 49.62 -50.15 -4.79
N SER A 152 50.03 -50.97 -5.76
CA SER A 152 51.14 -51.92 -5.59
C SER A 152 52.53 -51.27 -5.54
N LYS A 153 52.66 -50.02 -5.99
CA LYS A 153 53.90 -49.22 -6.02
C LYS A 153 53.95 -48.24 -4.85
N ILE A 154 52.81 -47.69 -4.44
CA ILE A 154 52.68 -46.75 -3.31
C ILE A 154 52.67 -47.53 -1.97
N ARG A 155 53.85 -47.94 -1.49
CA ARG A 155 53.99 -48.74 -0.26
C ARG A 155 54.55 -47.95 0.92
N LEU A 156 55.37 -46.94 0.65
CA LEU A 156 56.05 -46.17 1.69
C LEU A 156 55.06 -45.23 2.39
N PRO A 157 55.06 -45.16 3.74
CA PRO A 157 54.11 -44.32 4.48
C PRO A 157 54.09 -42.85 4.03
N ALA A 158 55.26 -42.27 3.75
CA ALA A 158 55.34 -40.89 3.24
C ALA A 158 54.69 -40.73 1.86
N VAL A 159 54.82 -41.71 0.97
CA VAL A 159 54.21 -41.66 -0.38
C VAL A 159 52.71 -41.91 -0.31
N VAL A 160 52.27 -42.81 0.58
CA VAL A 160 50.84 -43.02 0.86
C VAL A 160 50.22 -41.71 1.33
N ARG A 161 50.88 -41.00 2.25
CA ARG A 161 50.39 -39.73 2.80
C ARG A 161 50.28 -38.64 1.74
N LEU A 162 51.29 -38.50 0.88
CA LEU A 162 51.23 -37.62 -0.29
C LEU A 162 50.01 -37.93 -1.16
N SER A 163 49.78 -39.21 -1.45
CA SER A 163 48.70 -39.66 -2.33
C SER A 163 47.29 -39.43 -1.75
N GLN A 164 47.18 -39.22 -0.43
CA GLN A 164 45.93 -39.01 0.29
C GLN A 164 45.52 -37.53 0.36
N ILE A 165 46.41 -36.58 0.05
CA ILE A 165 46.13 -35.14 0.18
C ILE A 165 44.83 -34.74 -0.54
N PRO A 166 44.57 -35.11 -1.81
CA PRO A 166 43.32 -34.74 -2.46
C PRO A 166 42.08 -35.34 -1.78
N GLN A 167 42.19 -36.54 -1.21
CA GLN A 167 41.08 -37.21 -0.51
C GLN A 167 40.80 -36.53 0.83
N MET A 168 41.83 -36.06 1.53
CA MET A 168 41.69 -35.25 2.74
C MET A 168 41.00 -33.91 2.43
N LEU A 169 41.36 -33.27 1.32
CA LEU A 169 40.71 -32.04 0.85
C LEU A 169 39.25 -32.30 0.44
N GLU A 170 38.97 -33.39 -0.29
CA GLU A 170 37.60 -33.80 -0.65
C GLU A 170 36.74 -34.00 0.59
N ASN A 171 37.25 -34.75 1.58
CA ASN A 171 36.54 -34.98 2.84
C ASN A 171 36.29 -33.67 3.60
N ALA A 172 37.29 -32.78 3.66
CA ALA A 172 37.14 -31.48 4.30
C ALA A 172 36.03 -30.65 3.63
N ILE A 173 35.97 -30.64 2.29
CA ILE A 173 34.93 -29.94 1.52
C ILE A 173 33.54 -30.56 1.73
N GLN A 174 33.44 -31.89 1.76
CA GLN A 174 32.17 -32.60 1.91
C GLN A 174 31.60 -32.45 3.32
N THR A 175 32.46 -32.50 4.33
CA THR A 175 32.06 -32.41 5.75
C THR A 175 32.08 -30.98 6.29
N VAL A 176 32.57 -30.02 5.50
CA VAL A 176 32.78 -28.62 5.91
C VAL A 176 33.58 -28.55 7.22
N ASN A 177 34.66 -29.34 7.29
CA ASN A 177 35.47 -29.50 8.49
C ASN A 177 36.84 -28.81 8.32
N LEU A 178 37.03 -27.68 9.00
CA LEU A 178 38.28 -26.92 8.95
C LEU A 178 39.47 -27.64 9.60
N ASP A 179 39.26 -28.48 10.60
CA ASP A 179 40.35 -29.25 11.21
C ASP A 179 40.88 -30.29 10.21
N SER A 180 39.97 -30.90 9.45
CA SER A 180 40.32 -31.82 8.36
C SER A 180 41.05 -31.08 7.23
N PHE A 181 40.61 -29.86 6.90
CA PHE A 181 41.31 -29.00 5.94
C PHE A 181 42.71 -28.62 6.43
N ALA A 182 42.86 -28.17 7.67
CA ALA A 182 44.15 -27.78 8.25
C ALA A 182 45.16 -28.95 8.25
N SER A 183 44.67 -30.16 8.51
CA SER A 183 45.49 -31.37 8.38
C SER A 183 45.94 -31.63 6.94
N ALA A 184 45.04 -31.46 5.96
CA ALA A 184 45.33 -31.62 4.54
C ALA A 184 46.30 -30.54 4.02
N GLU A 185 46.09 -29.29 4.44
CA GLU A 185 46.94 -28.14 4.13
C GLU A 185 48.35 -28.35 4.67
N ASN A 186 48.48 -28.78 5.94
CA ASN A 186 49.78 -29.07 6.52
C ASN A 186 50.51 -30.16 5.75
N ALA A 187 49.83 -31.25 5.37
CA ALA A 187 50.40 -32.30 4.53
C ALA A 187 50.83 -31.77 3.15
N ALA A 188 50.03 -30.91 2.52
CA ALA A 188 50.39 -30.29 1.24
C ALA A 188 51.60 -29.36 1.35
N VAL A 189 51.68 -28.53 2.38
CA VAL A 189 52.76 -27.56 2.55
C VAL A 189 54.06 -28.25 2.96
N THR A 190 54.00 -29.22 3.88
CA THR A 190 55.22 -29.84 4.43
C THR A 190 55.70 -31.02 3.60
N GLU A 191 54.81 -31.86 3.10
CA GLU A 191 55.19 -33.10 2.42
C GLU A 191 55.18 -32.92 0.91
N LEU A 192 54.10 -32.39 0.32
CA LEU A 192 53.99 -32.27 -1.15
C LEU A 192 55.01 -31.27 -1.70
N LYS A 193 55.18 -30.09 -1.09
CA LYS A 193 56.20 -29.14 -1.55
C LYS A 193 57.62 -29.70 -1.40
N ALA A 194 57.91 -30.42 -0.31
CA ALA A 194 59.21 -31.06 -0.11
C ALA A 194 59.46 -32.16 -1.16
N ALA A 195 58.44 -32.95 -1.49
CA ALA A 195 58.53 -33.98 -2.53
C ALA A 195 58.65 -33.38 -3.95
N LEU A 196 58.01 -32.23 -4.22
CA LEU A 196 58.24 -31.49 -5.46
C LEU A 196 59.66 -30.93 -5.54
N ALA A 197 60.21 -30.46 -4.42
CA ALA A 197 61.59 -30.02 -4.36
C ALA A 197 62.59 -31.15 -4.65
N SER A 198 62.37 -32.34 -4.09
CA SER A 198 63.21 -33.52 -4.37
C SER A 198 63.04 -34.05 -5.80
N ALA A 199 61.89 -33.82 -6.43
CA ALA A 199 61.65 -34.07 -7.85
C ALA A 199 62.24 -32.99 -8.79
N GLY A 200 62.86 -31.93 -8.23
CA GLY A 200 63.36 -30.79 -8.98
C GLY A 200 62.24 -30.00 -9.70
N SER A 201 61.05 -29.99 -9.13
CA SER A 201 59.79 -29.47 -9.71
C SER A 201 59.21 -28.35 -8.83
N GLN A 202 60.07 -27.52 -8.25
CA GLN A 202 59.70 -26.47 -7.30
C GLN A 202 58.81 -25.40 -7.94
N GLU A 203 58.87 -25.26 -9.26
CA GLU A 203 58.09 -24.29 -10.04
C GLU A 203 56.58 -24.53 -9.91
N PHE A 204 56.15 -25.76 -9.57
CA PHE A 204 54.73 -26.08 -9.40
C PHE A 204 54.18 -25.76 -8.01
N THR A 205 55.03 -25.41 -7.04
CA THR A 205 54.60 -25.11 -5.66
C THR A 205 53.57 -23.99 -5.58
N LYS A 206 53.69 -22.96 -6.43
CA LYS A 206 52.70 -21.86 -6.53
C LYS A 206 51.31 -22.34 -6.94
N TYR A 207 51.20 -23.39 -7.76
CA TYR A 207 49.90 -23.93 -8.16
C TYR A 207 49.30 -24.83 -7.08
N VAL A 208 50.13 -25.48 -6.27
CA VAL A 208 49.69 -26.16 -5.05
C VAL A 208 49.05 -25.14 -4.10
N ASP A 209 49.71 -23.99 -3.89
CA ASP A 209 49.18 -22.92 -3.05
C ASP A 209 47.85 -22.38 -3.56
N ARG A 210 47.77 -22.02 -4.86
CA ARG A 210 46.51 -21.56 -5.47
C ARG A 210 45.40 -22.63 -5.41
N GLY A 211 45.75 -23.91 -5.51
CA GLY A 211 44.80 -25.01 -5.34
C GLY A 211 44.26 -25.07 -3.90
N LEU A 212 45.12 -24.89 -2.89
CA LEU A 212 44.69 -24.81 -1.49
C LEU A 212 43.82 -23.57 -1.25
N ASP A 213 44.18 -22.42 -1.84
CA ASP A 213 43.38 -21.20 -1.79
C ASP A 213 41.97 -21.43 -2.35
N MET A 214 41.87 -22.11 -3.50
CA MET A 214 40.57 -22.50 -4.08
C MET A 214 39.77 -23.42 -3.15
N VAL A 215 40.42 -24.39 -2.48
CA VAL A 215 39.71 -25.20 -1.46
C VAL A 215 39.21 -24.35 -0.30
N ARG A 216 39.98 -23.35 0.16
CA ARG A 216 39.51 -22.42 1.20
C ARG A 216 38.28 -21.63 0.72
N GLU A 217 38.27 -21.18 -0.52
CA GLU A 217 37.11 -20.50 -1.11
C GLU A 217 35.89 -21.43 -1.23
N LEU A 218 36.09 -22.68 -1.67
CA LEU A 218 35.01 -23.68 -1.71
C LEU A 218 34.44 -23.98 -0.30
N LEU A 219 35.30 -24.04 0.72
CA LEU A 219 34.88 -24.21 2.11
C LEU A 219 34.12 -23.00 2.63
N ARG A 220 34.58 -21.78 2.33
CA ARG A 220 33.87 -20.54 2.67
C ARG A 220 32.50 -20.47 2.00
N GLY A 221 32.41 -20.83 0.73
CA GLY A 221 31.14 -20.85 0.00
C GLY A 221 30.12 -21.86 0.53
N LYS A 222 30.58 -22.95 1.17
CA LYS A 222 29.71 -23.95 1.81
C LYS A 222 29.45 -23.68 3.29
N LEU A 223 30.12 -22.69 3.88
CA LEU A 223 29.98 -22.37 5.29
C LEU A 223 28.63 -21.69 5.51
N LYS A 224 27.73 -22.40 6.17
CA LYS A 224 26.47 -21.83 6.63
C LYS A 224 26.72 -20.92 7.82
N VAL A 225 26.61 -19.61 7.60
CA VAL A 225 26.78 -18.58 8.63
C VAL A 225 25.44 -18.22 9.29
N PRO A 226 25.39 -18.10 10.63
CA PRO A 226 24.23 -17.54 11.32
C PRO A 226 24.08 -16.06 10.97
N LYS A 227 22.84 -15.57 10.89
CA LYS A 227 22.53 -14.15 10.71
C LYS A 227 21.50 -13.76 11.75
N ILE A 228 21.98 -13.14 12.83
CA ILE A 228 21.15 -12.82 13.99
C ILE A 228 20.57 -11.41 13.86
N THR A 229 19.25 -11.29 13.98
CA THR A 229 18.54 -10.02 14.10
C THR A 229 17.88 -9.94 15.46
N SER A 230 17.80 -8.74 16.03
CA SER A 230 17.25 -8.51 17.36
C SER A 230 16.33 -7.31 17.37
N HIS A 231 15.19 -7.44 18.04
CA HIS A 231 14.17 -6.40 18.15
C HIS A 231 13.79 -6.24 19.61
N LEU A 232 13.98 -5.04 20.15
CA LEU A 232 13.61 -4.67 21.51
C LEU A 232 12.21 -4.07 21.48
N ILE A 233 11.29 -4.66 22.24
CA ILE A 233 9.89 -4.27 22.35
C ILE A 233 9.71 -3.63 23.73
N LEU A 234 9.42 -2.34 23.73
CA LEU A 234 9.13 -1.55 24.93
C LEU A 234 7.63 -1.29 25.03
N PRO A 235 7.04 -1.34 26.24
CA PRO A 235 5.69 -0.83 26.46
C PRO A 235 5.63 0.68 26.25
N VAL A 236 4.45 1.17 25.88
CA VAL A 236 4.16 2.60 25.71
C VAL A 236 3.46 3.12 26.97
N ASP A 237 3.64 4.41 27.28
CA ASP A 237 2.93 5.15 28.34
C ASP A 237 3.09 4.57 29.75
N LEU A 238 4.33 4.63 30.24
CA LEU A 238 4.74 4.06 31.50
C LEU A 238 4.81 5.13 32.60
N THR A 239 4.46 4.74 33.83
CA THR A 239 4.56 5.59 35.01
C THR A 239 5.68 5.16 35.93
N PHE A 240 6.15 6.06 36.80
CA PHE A 240 7.22 5.76 37.76
C PHE A 240 6.83 4.68 38.79
N SER A 241 5.53 4.55 39.10
CA SER A 241 5.04 3.67 40.16
C SER A 241 4.80 2.21 39.72
N GLU A 242 4.75 1.95 38.41
CA GLU A 242 4.35 0.66 37.85
C GLU A 242 5.54 -0.22 37.43
N GLU A 243 5.35 -1.53 37.56
CA GLU A 243 6.27 -2.53 37.02
C GLU A 243 5.88 -2.85 35.58
N PHE A 244 6.85 -2.87 34.66
CA PHE A 244 6.57 -3.06 33.24
C PHE A 244 7.52 -4.07 32.58
N PRO A 245 7.00 -4.92 31.67
CA PRO A 245 7.81 -5.92 30.99
C PRO A 245 8.50 -5.35 29.75
N ILE A 246 9.80 -5.52 29.65
CA ILE A 246 10.58 -5.28 28.43
C ILE A 246 10.86 -6.62 27.76
N ARG A 247 10.63 -6.72 26.45
CA ARG A 247 10.84 -7.96 25.70
C ARG A 247 11.87 -7.78 24.59
N ILE A 248 12.70 -8.78 24.36
CA ILE A 248 13.58 -8.86 23.20
C ILE A 248 13.30 -10.12 22.41
N VAL A 249 13.11 -9.95 21.10
CA VAL A 249 12.97 -11.05 20.15
C VAL A 249 14.25 -11.12 19.33
N ILE A 250 14.99 -12.23 19.47
CA ILE A 250 16.21 -12.52 18.72
C ILE A 250 15.90 -13.63 17.73
N LYS A 251 16.15 -13.40 16.44
CA LYS A 251 15.85 -14.34 15.38
C LYS A 251 17.10 -14.68 14.59
N ASN A 252 17.27 -15.96 14.26
CA ASN A 252 18.31 -16.39 13.34
C ASN A 252 17.73 -16.51 11.93
N GLU A 253 18.02 -15.53 11.08
CA GLU A 253 17.61 -15.53 9.67
C GLU A 253 18.66 -16.16 8.75
N GLY A 254 19.80 -16.58 9.30
CA GLY A 254 20.88 -17.20 8.55
C GLY A 254 20.65 -18.68 8.31
N GLU A 255 21.49 -19.28 7.48
CA GLU A 255 21.47 -20.72 7.21
C GLU A 255 22.28 -21.53 8.24
N GLY A 256 23.12 -20.84 9.03
CA GLY A 256 23.97 -21.43 10.06
C GLY A 256 23.35 -21.41 11.45
N GLU A 257 23.75 -22.35 12.30
CA GLU A 257 23.41 -22.36 13.73
C GLU A 257 24.25 -21.32 14.47
N ALA A 258 23.63 -20.56 15.38
CA ALA A 258 24.36 -19.75 16.35
C ALA A 258 24.57 -20.56 17.63
N LEU A 259 25.83 -20.69 18.05
CA LEU A 259 26.26 -21.51 19.18
C LEU A 259 26.62 -20.65 20.39
N ASN A 260 26.34 -21.16 21.58
CA ASN A 260 26.67 -20.54 22.88
C ASN A 260 26.29 -19.05 22.96
N MET A 261 25.09 -18.72 22.50
CA MET A 261 24.61 -17.35 22.49
C MET A 261 24.41 -16.88 23.93
N ARG A 262 25.16 -15.86 24.35
CA ARG A 262 25.02 -15.19 25.65
C ARG A 262 24.32 -13.87 25.44
N ILE A 263 23.32 -13.59 26.27
CA ILE A 263 22.54 -12.36 26.22
C ILE A 263 22.60 -11.73 27.62
N GLU A 264 22.74 -10.42 27.68
CA GLU A 264 22.86 -9.64 28.91
C GLU A 264 22.06 -8.33 28.76
N TRP A 265 21.24 -8.04 29.77
CA TRP A 265 20.49 -6.81 29.88
C TRP A 265 21.34 -5.72 30.52
N SER A 266 21.37 -4.54 29.91
CA SER A 266 22.02 -3.34 30.45
C SER A 266 20.96 -2.24 30.57
N LEU A 267 20.57 -1.98 31.82
CA LEU A 267 19.58 -0.96 32.18
C LEU A 267 20.29 0.29 32.72
N ASP A 268 19.71 1.45 32.46
CA ASP A 268 20.19 2.73 33.00
C ASP A 268 20.01 2.81 34.53
N GLU A 269 20.77 3.67 35.20
CA GLU A 269 20.90 3.67 36.67
C GLU A 269 19.58 3.89 37.42
N GLY A 270 18.59 4.54 36.81
CA GLY A 270 17.28 4.81 37.42
C GLY A 270 16.24 3.69 37.27
N LEU A 271 16.56 2.59 36.60
CA LEU A 271 15.69 1.40 36.51
C LEU A 271 16.19 0.29 37.44
N GLU A 272 15.25 -0.37 38.12
CA GLU A 272 15.47 -1.55 38.95
C GLU A 272 14.91 -2.79 38.25
N PHE A 273 15.65 -3.89 38.37
CA PHE A 273 15.25 -5.18 37.85
C PHE A 273 14.37 -5.90 38.88
N VAL A 274 13.12 -6.17 38.55
CA VAL A 274 12.16 -6.81 39.46
C VAL A 274 12.13 -8.32 39.25
N SER A 275 12.05 -8.78 38.00
CA SER A 275 12.03 -10.22 37.69
C SER A 275 12.53 -10.55 36.28
N GLY A 276 13.03 -11.77 36.10
CA GLY A 276 13.63 -12.27 34.85
C GLY A 276 15.10 -12.69 35.01
N GLU A 277 15.72 -13.13 33.91
CA GLU A 277 17.15 -13.47 33.88
C GLU A 277 17.96 -12.28 33.35
N HIS A 278 18.82 -11.70 34.20
CA HIS A 278 19.74 -10.62 33.79
C HIS A 278 20.68 -11.05 32.66
N SER A 279 21.12 -12.31 32.70
CA SER A 279 21.86 -12.94 31.61
C SER A 279 21.34 -14.34 31.34
N LYS A 280 21.27 -14.70 30.06
CA LYS A 280 20.88 -16.03 29.59
C LYS A 280 21.87 -16.56 28.59
N THR A 281 22.22 -17.83 28.74
CA THR A 281 23.03 -18.55 27.76
C THR A 281 22.15 -19.58 27.05
N VAL A 282 22.09 -19.48 25.72
CA VAL A 282 21.39 -20.42 24.86
C VAL A 282 22.44 -21.26 24.12
N PRO A 283 22.48 -22.59 24.32
CA PRO A 283 23.50 -23.44 23.73
C PRO A 283 23.50 -23.39 22.19
N ILE A 284 22.32 -23.41 21.57
CA ILE A 284 22.13 -23.42 20.12
C ILE A 284 20.86 -22.65 19.77
N LEU A 285 20.95 -21.75 18.79
CA LEU A 285 19.81 -21.13 18.10
C LEU A 285 19.81 -21.57 16.63
N PRO A 286 18.94 -22.52 16.24
CA PRO A 286 18.85 -23.03 14.87
C PRO A 286 18.45 -21.97 13.83
N PRO A 287 18.75 -22.21 12.54
CA PRO A 287 18.24 -21.42 11.42
C PRO A 287 16.71 -21.28 11.45
N GLY A 288 16.20 -20.06 11.28
CA GLY A 288 14.77 -19.76 11.22
C GLY A 288 14.07 -19.65 12.58
N GLU A 289 14.70 -20.08 13.67
CA GLU A 289 14.11 -20.02 15.01
C GLU A 289 14.25 -18.64 15.64
N SER A 290 13.36 -18.36 16.61
CA SER A 290 13.32 -17.12 17.36
C SER A 290 13.35 -17.41 18.86
N LEU A 291 14.08 -16.59 19.59
CA LEU A 291 14.18 -16.57 21.03
C LEU A 291 13.47 -15.32 21.55
N ASP A 292 12.46 -15.51 22.40
CA ASP A 292 11.76 -14.44 23.12
C ASP A 292 12.23 -14.43 24.57
N LEU A 293 12.77 -13.29 25.03
CA LEU A 293 13.15 -13.07 26.41
C LEU A 293 12.45 -11.83 26.94
N ALA A 294 11.90 -11.93 28.15
CA ALA A 294 11.24 -10.84 28.84
C ALA A 294 11.86 -10.62 30.22
N VAL A 295 11.97 -9.35 30.60
CA VAL A 295 12.36 -8.92 31.95
C VAL A 295 11.37 -7.88 32.44
N VAL A 296 11.11 -7.86 33.75
CA VAL A 296 10.23 -6.87 34.36
C VAL A 296 11.09 -5.88 35.13
N VAL A 297 10.88 -4.60 34.86
CA VAL A 297 11.63 -3.50 35.47
C VAL A 297 10.69 -2.49 36.10
N LYS A 298 11.23 -1.67 37.00
CA LYS A 298 10.51 -0.58 37.68
C LYS A 298 11.44 0.63 37.83
N SER A 299 10.90 1.84 37.99
CA SER A 299 11.71 3.00 38.44
C SER A 299 12.21 2.80 39.87
N LYS A 300 13.47 3.17 40.13
CA LYS A 300 14.03 3.20 41.50
C LYS A 300 13.46 4.34 42.35
N GLU A 301 13.07 5.43 41.71
CA GLU A 301 12.59 6.64 42.38
C GLU A 301 11.24 7.05 41.80
N ASP A 302 10.32 7.42 42.70
CA ASP A 302 9.10 8.13 42.35
C ASP A 302 9.48 9.58 42.05
N MET A 303 9.71 9.88 40.77
CA MET A 303 10.03 11.22 40.31
C MET A 303 8.79 11.96 39.80
N VAL A 304 8.90 13.28 39.72
CA VAL A 304 7.91 14.17 39.09
C VAL A 304 8.52 14.74 37.81
N GLY A 305 7.80 14.67 36.70
CA GLY A 305 8.12 15.16 35.38
C GLY A 305 8.06 14.09 34.28
N THR A 306 8.99 14.19 33.34
CA THR A 306 9.18 13.20 32.28
C THR A 306 10.66 12.86 32.25
N LYS A 307 10.97 11.56 32.30
CA LYS A 307 12.37 11.10 32.30
C LYS A 307 12.54 9.97 31.32
N GLU A 308 13.63 10.06 30.57
CA GLU A 308 14.02 9.09 29.56
C GLU A 308 15.13 8.19 30.14
N TYR A 309 14.97 6.88 30.00
CA TYR A 309 15.94 5.87 30.43
C TYR A 309 16.36 5.03 29.23
N ALA A 310 17.65 4.72 29.13
CA ALA A 310 18.16 3.87 28.06
C ALA A 310 18.11 2.38 28.46
N VAL A 311 17.60 1.55 27.55
CA VAL A 311 17.66 0.09 27.67
C VAL A 311 18.47 -0.46 26.50
N ILE A 312 19.51 -1.23 26.83
CA ILE A 312 20.39 -1.88 25.86
C ILE A 312 20.46 -3.36 26.19
N VAL A 313 20.35 -4.21 25.18
CA VAL A 313 20.64 -5.64 25.30
C VAL A 313 21.88 -5.95 24.50
N ARG A 314 22.87 -6.56 25.15
CA ARG A 314 24.10 -7.02 24.51
C ARG A 314 24.09 -8.53 24.46
N GLY A 315 24.69 -9.08 23.42
CA GLY A 315 24.94 -10.50 23.39
C GLY A 315 26.16 -10.86 22.56
N THR A 316 26.62 -12.07 22.73
CA THR A 316 27.66 -12.68 21.90
C THR A 316 27.23 -14.06 21.47
N TYR A 317 27.64 -14.49 20.28
CA TYR A 317 27.38 -15.82 19.75
C TYR A 317 28.54 -16.32 18.92
N LEU A 318 28.63 -17.64 18.75
CA LEU A 318 29.64 -18.30 17.95
C LEU A 318 29.02 -18.88 16.68
N ASP A 319 29.77 -18.89 15.58
CA ASP A 319 29.44 -19.73 14.43
C ASP A 319 30.01 -21.15 14.58
N LYS A 320 29.80 -22.01 13.58
CA LYS A 320 30.38 -23.37 13.54
C LYS A 320 31.91 -23.37 13.53
N LEU A 321 32.55 -22.25 13.20
CA LEU A 321 34.01 -22.08 13.24
C LEU A 321 34.51 -21.53 14.58
N LYS A 322 33.62 -21.34 15.56
CA LYS A 322 33.92 -20.69 16.85
C LYS A 322 34.39 -19.24 16.70
N THR A 323 34.05 -18.58 15.60
CA THR A 323 34.21 -17.13 15.46
C THR A 323 33.19 -16.44 16.35
N GLU A 324 33.64 -15.53 17.22
CA GLU A 324 32.77 -14.76 18.09
C GLU A 324 32.23 -13.51 17.40
N TYR A 325 30.91 -13.35 17.46
CA TYR A 325 30.18 -12.19 16.98
C TYR A 325 29.45 -11.55 18.14
N SER A 326 29.34 -10.23 18.12
CA SER A 326 28.51 -9.47 19.04
C SER A 326 27.17 -9.09 18.39
N LEU A 327 26.14 -9.00 19.21
CA LEU A 327 24.84 -8.44 18.87
C LEU A 327 24.48 -7.36 19.88
N GLN A 328 23.81 -6.32 19.42
CA GLN A 328 23.25 -5.28 20.28
C GLN A 328 21.85 -4.94 19.81
N ALA A 329 20.89 -4.92 20.73
CA ALA A 329 19.57 -4.33 20.52
C ALA A 329 19.46 -3.06 21.38
N GLY A 330 19.16 -1.92 20.76
CA GLY A 330 19.12 -0.62 21.41
C GLY A 330 20.35 0.26 21.16
N PRO A 331 20.40 1.47 21.71
CA PRO A 331 19.59 1.94 22.84
C PRO A 331 18.13 2.21 22.44
N ALA A 332 17.19 1.70 23.23
CA ALA A 332 15.79 2.11 23.15
C ALA A 332 15.45 2.95 24.38
N ALA A 333 14.79 4.07 24.12
CA ALA A 333 14.40 5.04 25.12
C ALA A 333 13.07 4.65 25.76
N VAL A 334 13.09 4.37 27.05
CA VAL A 334 11.90 4.19 27.89
C VAL A 334 11.57 5.54 28.50
N LEU A 335 10.39 6.07 28.19
CA LEU A 335 9.95 7.36 28.70
C LEU A 335 8.92 7.13 29.81
N LEU A 336 9.29 7.50 31.04
CA LEU A 336 8.40 7.44 32.22
C LEU A 336 7.80 8.83 32.48
N LYS A 337 6.49 8.86 32.76
CA LYS A 337 5.71 10.07 33.09
C LYS A 337 5.02 9.95 34.45
N ASP A 338 4.57 11.08 34.97
CA ASP A 338 3.83 11.15 36.25
C ASP A 338 2.41 10.61 36.17
N PHE A 339 1.82 10.68 34.98
CA PHE A 339 0.44 10.28 34.71
C PHE A 339 0.38 9.50 33.39
N LYS A 340 -0.60 8.61 33.29
CA LYS A 340 -0.90 7.90 32.04
C LYS A 340 -1.57 8.85 31.06
N GLU A 341 -0.92 9.10 29.94
CA GLU A 341 -1.53 9.87 28.85
C GLU A 341 -2.76 9.14 28.30
N THR A 342 -2.75 7.81 28.33
CA THR A 342 -3.88 6.94 27.99
C THR A 342 -5.13 7.30 28.82
N GLU A 343 -5.01 7.41 30.15
CA GLU A 343 -6.14 7.75 31.03
C GLU A 343 -6.63 9.17 30.80
N LYS A 344 -5.71 10.12 30.60
CA LYS A 344 -6.06 11.51 30.30
C LYS A 344 -6.81 11.62 28.98
N LEU A 345 -6.34 10.97 27.92
CA LEU A 345 -6.99 10.99 26.61
C LEU A 345 -8.35 10.32 26.63
N LEU A 346 -8.52 9.24 27.40
CA LEU A 346 -9.84 8.61 27.61
C LEU A 346 -10.80 9.56 28.34
N HIS A 347 -10.33 10.25 29.39
CA HIS A 347 -11.12 11.25 30.08
C HIS A 347 -11.52 12.42 29.15
N ASP A 348 -10.57 12.95 28.38
CA ASP A 348 -10.84 14.02 27.40
C ASP A 348 -11.84 13.56 26.33
N ALA A 349 -11.75 12.30 25.89
CA ALA A 349 -12.71 11.69 24.96
C ALA A 349 -14.11 11.54 25.58
N ASP A 350 -14.22 11.16 26.86
CA ASP A 350 -15.51 11.08 27.58
C ASP A 350 -16.15 12.46 27.77
N VAL A 351 -15.36 13.48 28.11
CA VAL A 351 -15.84 14.87 28.21
C VAL A 351 -16.34 15.36 26.86
N THR A 352 -15.57 15.09 25.79
CA THR A 352 -15.94 15.46 24.41
C THR A 352 -17.22 14.74 23.97
N ASP A 353 -17.37 13.46 24.31
CA ASP A 353 -18.56 12.68 23.99
C ASP A 353 -19.82 13.23 24.69
N GLY A 354 -19.68 13.65 25.95
CA GLY A 354 -20.75 14.34 26.68
C GLY A 354 -21.22 15.64 26.01
N ARG A 355 -20.32 16.38 25.35
CA ARG A 355 -20.67 17.61 24.61
C ARG A 355 -21.55 17.34 23.40
N PHE A 356 -21.46 16.18 22.75
CA PHE A 356 -22.31 15.87 21.59
C PHE A 356 -23.79 15.82 21.95
N GLY A 357 -24.14 15.34 23.15
CA GLY A 357 -25.53 15.31 23.60
C GLY A 357 -26.12 16.71 23.73
N LEU A 358 -25.35 17.64 24.29
CA LEU A 358 -25.74 19.05 24.42
C LEU A 358 -25.84 19.71 23.05
N LEU A 359 -24.84 19.53 22.19
CA LEU A 359 -24.81 20.09 20.84
C LEU A 359 -25.98 19.61 19.98
N LYS A 360 -26.33 18.31 20.05
CA LYS A 360 -27.51 17.77 19.34
C LYS A 360 -28.82 18.42 19.80
N SER A 361 -28.98 18.66 21.10
CA SER A 361 -30.14 19.38 21.62
C SER A 361 -30.18 20.81 21.08
N SER A 362 -29.05 21.52 21.13
CA SER A 362 -28.94 22.89 20.60
C SER A 362 -29.21 22.97 19.10
N ILE A 363 -28.80 21.96 18.31
CA ILE A 363 -29.12 21.87 16.88
C ILE A 363 -30.63 21.66 16.67
N GLN A 364 -31.25 20.76 17.45
CA GLN A 364 -32.69 20.47 17.35
C GLN A 364 -33.56 21.67 17.66
N ASP A 365 -33.12 22.50 18.61
CA ASP A 365 -33.79 23.74 19.00
C ASP A 365 -33.45 24.93 18.08
N SER A 366 -32.52 24.75 17.12
CA SER A 366 -32.09 25.82 16.22
C SER A 366 -32.98 25.99 15.00
N GLU A 367 -32.94 27.20 14.42
CA GLU A 367 -33.65 27.55 13.17
C GLU A 367 -32.98 26.96 11.90
N PHE A 368 -31.81 26.33 12.05
CA PHE A 368 -31.06 25.73 10.94
C PHE A 368 -31.64 24.39 10.48
N GLU A 369 -31.10 23.85 9.38
CA GLU A 369 -31.45 22.49 8.95
C GLU A 369 -30.83 21.45 9.89
N VAL A 370 -31.68 20.74 10.61
CA VAL A 370 -31.29 19.78 11.65
C VAL A 370 -30.55 18.58 11.05
N GLU A 371 -31.04 18.01 9.93
CA GLU A 371 -30.52 16.75 9.40
C GLU A 371 -29.03 16.81 9.00
N PRO A 372 -28.54 17.81 8.23
CA PRO A 372 -27.14 17.91 7.87
C PRO A 372 -26.22 18.10 9.09
N LEU A 373 -26.62 18.95 10.04
CA LEU A 373 -25.83 19.24 11.24
C LEU A 373 -25.75 18.03 12.18
N VAL A 374 -26.87 17.32 12.39
CA VAL A 374 -26.87 16.08 13.17
C VAL A 374 -25.98 15.02 12.52
N ARG A 375 -25.99 14.88 11.19
CA ARG A 375 -25.10 13.95 10.47
C ARG A 375 -23.62 14.29 10.67
N ILE A 376 -23.25 15.58 10.69
CA ILE A 376 -21.88 16.01 10.98
C ILE A 376 -21.51 15.62 12.41
N VAL A 377 -22.38 15.88 13.39
CA VAL A 377 -22.15 15.51 14.79
C VAL A 377 -22.03 14.00 14.98
N ASP A 378 -22.84 13.19 14.30
CA ASP A 378 -22.71 11.73 14.31
C ASP A 378 -21.36 11.26 13.74
N GLY A 379 -20.87 11.93 12.68
CA GLY A 379 -19.53 11.69 12.14
C GLY A 379 -18.42 12.02 13.14
N LEU A 380 -18.54 13.13 13.86
CA LEU A 380 -17.60 13.51 14.93
C LEU A 380 -17.64 12.53 16.11
N ALA A 381 -18.82 12.05 16.50
CA ALA A 381 -18.98 11.03 17.53
C ALA A 381 -18.31 9.70 17.13
N SER A 382 -18.47 9.28 15.87
CA SER A 382 -17.74 8.13 15.33
C SER A 382 -16.22 8.34 15.37
N ALA A 383 -15.74 9.56 15.08
CA ALA A 383 -14.32 9.87 15.14
C ALA A 383 -13.79 9.78 16.59
N ILE A 384 -14.55 10.21 17.60
CA ILE A 384 -14.18 10.01 19.01
C ILE A 384 -14.13 8.53 19.38
N SER A 385 -15.10 7.72 18.93
CA SER A 385 -15.06 6.28 19.11
C SER A 385 -13.78 5.67 18.49
N THR A 386 -13.36 6.12 17.31
CA THR A 386 -12.09 5.71 16.72
C THR A 386 -10.90 6.14 17.56
N SER A 387 -10.87 7.36 18.12
CA SER A 387 -9.76 7.76 19.00
C SER A 387 -9.63 6.88 20.23
N ARG A 388 -10.74 6.34 20.78
CA ARG A 388 -10.66 5.38 21.89
C ARG A 388 -9.94 4.09 21.48
N SER A 389 -10.25 3.58 20.28
CA SER A 389 -9.53 2.43 19.71
C SER A 389 -8.06 2.75 19.44
N ASP A 390 -7.74 3.96 18.98
CA ASP A 390 -6.36 4.42 18.76
C ASP A 390 -5.59 4.45 20.09
N VAL A 391 -6.23 4.88 21.19
CA VAL A 391 -5.65 4.84 22.55
C VAL A 391 -5.40 3.39 23.00
N GLU A 392 -6.37 2.49 22.83
CA GLU A 392 -6.22 1.07 23.18
C GLU A 392 -5.11 0.37 22.37
N ALA A 393 -4.90 0.78 21.12
CA ALA A 393 -3.82 0.29 20.27
C ALA A 393 -2.43 0.89 20.58
N GLY A 394 -2.35 1.88 21.48
CA GLY A 394 -1.11 2.58 21.84
C GLY A 394 -0.71 3.69 20.87
N GLU A 395 -1.57 4.10 19.94
CA GLU A 395 -1.35 5.18 18.97
C GLU A 395 -1.73 6.55 19.57
N LEU A 396 -1.09 6.92 20.68
CA LEU A 396 -1.50 8.06 21.50
C LEU A 396 -1.46 9.42 20.78
N GLU A 397 -0.48 9.66 19.91
CA GLU A 397 -0.38 10.92 19.14
C GLU A 397 -1.52 11.06 18.12
N ALA A 398 -1.92 9.95 17.49
CA ALA A 398 -3.05 9.95 16.56
C ALA A 398 -4.36 10.22 17.31
N ALA A 399 -4.57 9.57 18.45
CA ALA A 399 -5.73 9.80 19.31
C ALA A 399 -5.83 11.25 19.77
N LYS A 400 -4.73 11.82 20.27
CA LYS A 400 -4.64 13.21 20.73
C LYS A 400 -4.96 14.23 19.64
N ALA A 401 -4.38 14.05 18.45
CA ALA A 401 -4.67 14.90 17.31
C ALA A 401 -6.16 14.83 16.92
N ARG A 402 -6.74 13.63 16.92
CA ARG A 402 -8.16 13.42 16.58
C ARG A 402 -9.09 14.07 17.60
N ILE A 403 -8.86 13.87 18.90
CA ILE A 403 -9.64 14.48 19.98
C ILE A 403 -9.58 16.01 19.89
N LYS A 404 -8.40 16.58 19.61
CA LYS A 404 -8.24 18.02 19.44
C LYS A 404 -9.08 18.56 18.27
N VAL A 405 -8.98 17.94 17.09
CA VAL A 405 -9.75 18.35 15.90
C VAL A 405 -11.25 18.27 16.15
N VAL A 406 -11.71 17.21 16.80
CA VAL A 406 -13.13 17.07 17.15
C VAL A 406 -13.57 18.21 18.07
N ASN A 407 -12.80 18.53 19.12
CA ASN A 407 -13.14 19.63 20.02
C ASN A 407 -13.22 20.97 19.28
N GLU A 408 -12.26 21.28 18.41
CA GLU A 408 -12.28 22.49 17.58
C GLU A 408 -13.52 22.54 16.66
N MET A 409 -13.94 21.40 16.11
CA MET A 409 -15.14 21.32 15.27
C MET A 409 -16.42 21.51 16.10
N ILE A 410 -16.52 20.94 17.30
CA ILE A 410 -17.65 21.17 18.21
C ILE A 410 -17.74 22.66 18.54
N ASP A 411 -16.63 23.29 18.92
CA ASP A 411 -16.59 24.73 19.25
C ASP A 411 -17.03 25.59 18.05
N ALA A 412 -16.62 25.22 16.83
CA ALA A 412 -17.04 25.91 15.62
C ALA A 412 -18.53 25.76 15.34
N ILE A 413 -19.10 24.56 15.53
CA ILE A 413 -20.54 24.34 15.34
C ILE A 413 -21.34 25.09 16.42
N ASP A 414 -20.91 25.04 17.69
CA ASP A 414 -21.52 25.81 18.79
C ASP A 414 -21.51 27.31 18.46
N ALA A 415 -20.39 27.84 17.94
CA ALA A 415 -20.29 29.24 17.56
C ALA A 415 -21.23 29.62 16.40
N VAL A 416 -21.42 28.73 15.42
CA VAL A 416 -22.36 28.96 14.29
C VAL A 416 -23.82 28.93 14.77
N ILE A 417 -24.16 28.01 15.67
CA ILE A 417 -25.51 27.92 16.23
C ILE A 417 -25.82 29.13 17.12
N GLY A 418 -24.83 29.60 17.89
CA GLY A 418 -24.95 30.76 18.77
C GLY A 418 -24.81 32.13 18.08
N ASP A 419 -24.59 32.19 16.76
CA ASP A 419 -24.49 33.45 16.01
C ASP A 419 -25.89 34.01 15.69
N ASP A 420 -26.41 34.84 16.60
CA ASP A 420 -27.71 35.50 16.47
C ASP A 420 -27.85 36.29 15.15
N ASP A 421 -26.78 36.91 14.65
CA ASP A 421 -26.80 37.69 13.41
C ASP A 421 -26.95 36.78 12.18
N LEU A 422 -26.33 35.60 12.21
CA LEU A 422 -26.49 34.58 11.18
C LEU A 422 -27.91 34.00 11.22
N VAL A 423 -28.41 33.65 12.40
CA VAL A 423 -29.78 33.13 12.59
C VAL A 423 -30.81 34.12 12.02
N GLN A 424 -30.70 35.41 12.37
CA GLN A 424 -31.61 36.43 11.84
C GLN A 424 -31.54 36.62 10.33
N ARG A 425 -30.36 36.43 9.71
CA ARG A 425 -30.21 36.49 8.25
C ARG A 425 -30.90 35.30 7.58
N VAL A 426 -30.70 34.10 8.09
CA VAL A 426 -31.34 32.88 7.56
C VAL A 426 -32.86 32.94 7.71
N MET A 427 -33.37 33.42 8.84
CA MET A 427 -34.81 33.59 9.03
C MET A 427 -35.41 34.60 8.03
N ARG A 428 -34.73 35.73 7.79
CA ARG A 428 -35.19 36.72 6.79
C ARG A 428 -35.25 36.14 5.39
N GLU A 429 -34.19 35.46 4.94
CA GLU A 429 -34.19 34.82 3.62
C GLU A 429 -35.25 33.72 3.49
N ARG A 430 -35.49 32.93 4.54
CA ARG A 430 -36.58 31.94 4.55
C ARG A 430 -37.95 32.61 4.45
N GLN A 431 -38.18 33.69 5.18
CA GLN A 431 -39.43 34.44 5.11
C GLN A 431 -39.64 35.07 3.74
N GLU A 432 -38.59 35.63 3.12
CA GLU A 432 -38.64 36.15 1.75
C GLU A 432 -38.97 35.04 0.75
N LYS A 433 -38.28 33.91 0.79
CA LYS A 433 -38.60 32.76 -0.09
C LYS A 433 -40.00 32.20 0.15
N ALA A 434 -40.46 32.16 1.39
CA ALA A 434 -41.81 31.73 1.72
C ALA A 434 -42.87 32.71 1.18
N LYS A 435 -42.59 34.02 1.25
CA LYS A 435 -43.42 35.05 0.62
C LYS A 435 -43.43 34.89 -0.90
N ASP A 436 -42.27 34.74 -1.54
CA ASP A 436 -42.16 34.55 -2.99
C ASP A 436 -42.94 33.31 -3.45
N PHE A 437 -42.80 32.18 -2.74
CA PHE A 437 -43.53 30.95 -3.01
C PHE A 437 -45.05 31.12 -2.81
N ALA A 438 -45.46 31.80 -1.73
CA ALA A 438 -46.87 32.10 -1.48
C ALA A 438 -47.44 33.01 -2.59
N LEU A 439 -46.67 34.00 -3.05
CA LEU A 439 -47.04 34.92 -4.11
C LEU A 439 -47.20 34.21 -5.46
N GLU A 440 -46.27 33.31 -5.80
CA GLU A 440 -46.35 32.50 -7.02
C GLU A 440 -47.61 31.61 -7.02
N ARG A 441 -47.91 30.95 -5.90
CA ARG A 441 -49.03 29.99 -5.83
C ARG A 441 -50.39 30.65 -5.61
N LEU A 442 -50.48 31.70 -4.80
CA LEU A 442 -51.73 32.40 -4.52
C LEU A 442 -52.12 33.35 -5.64
N SER A 443 -51.18 33.91 -6.39
CA SER A 443 -51.51 34.75 -7.56
C SER A 443 -52.32 34.00 -8.60
N LEU A 444 -51.97 32.74 -8.88
CA LEU A 444 -52.75 31.86 -9.78
C LEU A 444 -54.17 31.62 -9.25
N ALA A 445 -54.31 31.35 -7.94
CA ALA A 445 -55.61 31.14 -7.32
C ALA A 445 -56.47 32.43 -7.30
N PHE A 446 -55.85 33.59 -7.11
CA PHE A 446 -56.53 34.89 -7.20
C PHE A 446 -57.01 35.18 -8.63
N ASP A 447 -56.17 34.92 -9.63
CA ASP A 447 -56.53 35.13 -11.04
C ASP A 447 -57.69 34.19 -11.46
N GLU A 448 -57.70 32.94 -10.98
CA GLU A 448 -58.82 32.01 -11.18
C GLU A 448 -60.12 32.47 -10.49
N ALA A 449 -60.03 32.95 -9.26
CA ALA A 449 -61.18 33.45 -8.51
C ALA A 449 -61.80 34.70 -9.14
N ILE A 450 -60.98 35.66 -9.58
CA ILE A 450 -61.43 36.86 -10.28
C ILE A 450 -62.16 36.48 -11.57
N LYS A 451 -61.61 35.54 -12.35
CA LYS A 451 -62.24 35.08 -13.58
C LYS A 451 -63.60 34.39 -13.34
N ALA A 452 -63.70 33.56 -12.31
CA ALA A 452 -64.96 32.89 -11.95
C ALA A 452 -66.04 33.89 -11.53
N VAL A 453 -65.64 34.98 -10.85
CA VAL A 453 -66.49 36.11 -10.48
C VAL A 453 -66.98 36.82 -11.75
N GLU A 454 -66.10 37.20 -12.68
CA GLU A 454 -66.48 37.84 -13.95
C GLU A 454 -67.44 36.99 -14.81
N ASP A 455 -67.24 35.67 -14.84
CA ASP A 455 -68.10 34.75 -15.61
C ASP A 455 -69.52 34.66 -15.00
N GLN A 456 -69.64 34.71 -13.67
CA GLN A 456 -70.94 34.75 -12.98
C GLN A 456 -71.68 36.08 -13.19
N GLU A 457 -70.96 37.20 -13.25
CA GLU A 457 -71.55 38.51 -13.56
C GLU A 457 -72.21 38.50 -14.95
N LYS A 458 -71.51 38.01 -15.97
CA LYS A 458 -72.05 37.88 -17.34
C LYS A 458 -73.27 36.98 -17.40
N ARG A 459 -73.27 35.90 -16.63
CA ARG A 459 -74.39 34.95 -16.58
C ARG A 459 -75.63 35.58 -15.94
N LEU A 460 -75.47 36.29 -14.83
CA LEU A 460 -76.56 36.99 -14.15
C LEU A 460 -77.15 38.12 -15.02
N GLU A 461 -76.32 38.84 -15.77
CA GLU A 461 -76.79 39.83 -16.74
C GLU A 461 -77.68 39.20 -17.82
N ALA A 462 -77.24 38.09 -18.42
CA ALA A 462 -77.99 37.39 -19.45
C ALA A 462 -79.33 36.82 -18.92
N GLU A 463 -79.33 36.24 -17.71
CA GLU A 463 -80.54 35.68 -17.08
C GLU A 463 -81.54 36.79 -16.69
N ALA A 464 -81.06 37.95 -16.23
CA ALA A 464 -81.90 39.11 -15.93
C ALA A 464 -82.55 39.72 -17.20
N GLU A 465 -81.81 39.81 -18.31
CA GLU A 465 -82.35 40.28 -19.58
C GLU A 465 -83.43 39.33 -20.15
N ALA A 466 -83.23 38.01 -20.01
CA ALA A 466 -84.20 37.00 -20.44
C ALA A 466 -85.51 37.09 -19.63
N GLY A 467 -85.42 37.19 -18.30
CA GLY A 467 -86.58 37.31 -17.42
C GLY A 467 -87.43 38.57 -17.68
N LEU A 468 -86.79 39.68 -18.07
CA LEU A 468 -87.49 40.93 -18.44
C LEU A 468 -88.28 40.79 -19.76
N ARG A 469 -87.79 40.01 -20.73
CA ARG A 469 -88.50 39.77 -22.00
C ARG A 469 -89.75 38.92 -21.79
N ASP A 470 -89.64 37.84 -21.04
CA ASP A 470 -90.77 36.93 -20.76
C ASP A 470 -91.91 37.64 -20.03
N TRP A 471 -91.56 38.52 -19.07
CA TRP A 471 -92.53 39.32 -18.33
C TRP A 471 -93.35 40.25 -19.23
N SER A 472 -92.72 40.87 -20.24
CA SER A 472 -93.40 41.78 -21.18
C SER A 472 -94.42 41.07 -22.10
N SER A 473 -94.12 39.84 -22.53
CA SER A 473 -95.03 39.01 -23.34
C SER A 473 -96.28 38.58 -22.58
N GLU A 474 -96.14 38.27 -21.29
CA GLU A 474 -97.25 37.82 -20.44
C GLU A 474 -98.24 38.97 -20.13
N ALA A 475 -97.72 40.20 -20.01
CA ALA A 475 -98.52 41.40 -19.72
C ALA A 475 -99.39 41.83 -20.92
N GLU A 476 -98.88 41.76 -22.15
CA GLU A 476 -99.65 42.12 -23.37
C GLU A 476 -100.86 41.19 -23.58
N LYS A 477 -100.71 39.89 -23.32
CA LYS A 477 -101.81 38.91 -23.43
C LYS A 477 -102.94 39.20 -22.44
N LYS A 478 -102.61 39.62 -21.22
CA LYS A 478 -103.61 39.97 -20.18
C LYS A 478 -104.37 41.26 -20.53
N ARG A 479 -103.68 42.27 -21.08
CA ARG A 479 -104.29 43.52 -21.54
C ARG A 479 -105.30 43.26 -22.66
N ALA A 480 -104.91 42.50 -23.69
CA ALA A 480 -105.81 42.15 -24.79
C ALA A 480 -107.06 41.40 -24.32
N LEU A 481 -106.91 40.51 -23.32
CA LEU A 481 -108.04 39.76 -22.76
C LEU A 481 -109.00 40.68 -21.98
N LYS A 482 -108.46 41.60 -21.16
CA LYS A 482 -109.25 42.55 -20.37
C LYS A 482 -110.05 43.50 -21.26
N GLU A 483 -109.42 44.03 -22.30
CA GLU A 483 -110.06 44.93 -23.28
C GLU A 483 -111.19 44.21 -24.05
N SER A 484 -111.01 42.93 -24.37
CA SER A 484 -112.08 42.12 -24.98
C SER A 484 -113.27 41.91 -24.04
N ILE A 485 -113.04 41.76 -22.73
CA ILE A 485 -114.11 41.56 -21.74
C ILE A 485 -114.86 42.86 -21.45
N GLU A 486 -114.18 44.01 -21.44
CA GLU A 486 -114.81 45.33 -21.31
C GLU A 486 -115.73 45.66 -22.49
N ASN A 487 -115.29 45.39 -23.73
CA ASN A 487 -116.12 45.56 -24.93
C ASN A 487 -117.42 44.72 -24.87
N ILE A 488 -117.34 43.49 -24.34
CA ILE A 488 -118.52 42.64 -24.15
C ILE A 488 -119.46 43.24 -23.10
N LYS A 489 -118.93 43.76 -22.00
CA LYS A 489 -119.71 44.44 -20.96
C LYS A 489 -120.45 45.66 -21.50
N ASP A 490 -119.79 46.50 -22.28
CA ASP A 490 -120.40 47.70 -22.87
C ASP A 490 -121.50 47.35 -23.86
N THR A 491 -121.30 46.31 -24.66
CA THR A 491 -122.32 45.78 -25.57
C THR A 491 -123.55 45.29 -24.82
N ILE A 492 -123.36 44.58 -23.70
CA ILE A 492 -124.46 44.09 -22.86
C ILE A 492 -125.18 45.23 -22.13
N ASN A 493 -124.46 46.25 -21.67
CA ASN A 493 -125.06 47.44 -21.06
C ASN A 493 -125.90 48.22 -22.08
N ARG A 494 -125.42 48.32 -23.31
CA ARG A 494 -126.18 48.93 -24.41
C ARG A 494 -127.44 48.11 -24.74
N LEU A 495 -127.32 46.79 -24.88
CA LEU A 495 -128.47 45.89 -25.07
C LEU A 495 -129.46 45.97 -23.91
N ARG A 496 -128.97 46.14 -22.68
CA ARG A 496 -129.81 46.36 -21.49
C ARG A 496 -130.57 47.67 -21.57
N SER A 497 -129.92 48.74 -22.02
CA SER A 497 -130.58 50.05 -22.19
C SER A 497 -131.64 50.03 -23.31
N GLU A 498 -131.38 49.31 -24.41
CA GLU A 498 -132.31 49.12 -25.52
C GLU A 498 -133.49 48.22 -25.11
N ALA A 499 -133.25 47.11 -24.40
CA ALA A 499 -134.29 46.22 -23.89
C ALA A 499 -135.19 46.87 -22.82
N ALA A 500 -134.62 47.74 -21.97
CA ALA A 500 -135.36 48.51 -20.99
C ALA A 500 -136.29 49.56 -21.65
N MET A 501 -135.82 50.22 -22.72
CA MET A 501 -136.67 51.13 -23.51
C MET A 501 -137.76 50.41 -24.29
N ALA A 502 -137.55 49.14 -24.65
CA ALA A 502 -138.53 48.29 -25.32
C ALA A 502 -139.54 47.61 -24.36
N GLY A 503 -139.48 47.89 -23.05
CA GLY A 503 -140.38 47.31 -22.06
C GLY A 503 -140.23 45.79 -21.86
N GLN A 504 -139.11 45.20 -22.28
CA GLN A 504 -138.84 43.77 -22.12
C GLN A 504 -138.11 43.50 -20.79
N PRO A 505 -138.37 42.34 -20.14
CA PRO A 505 -137.73 42.01 -18.87
C PRO A 505 -136.22 41.81 -19.03
N THR A 506 -135.42 42.70 -18.43
CA THR A 506 -133.95 42.74 -18.50
C THR A 506 -133.22 41.75 -17.58
N GLY A 507 -133.95 40.89 -16.87
CA GLY A 507 -133.40 40.10 -15.76
C GLY A 507 -132.29 39.11 -16.12
N GLN A 508 -132.23 38.63 -17.37
CA GLN A 508 -131.12 37.78 -17.83
C GLN A 508 -129.86 38.59 -18.21
N LEU A 509 -130.03 39.78 -18.80
CA LEU A 509 -128.92 40.69 -19.13
C LEU A 509 -128.27 41.26 -17.86
N GLU A 510 -129.05 41.42 -16.80
CA GLU A 510 -128.57 41.88 -15.50
C GLU A 510 -127.68 40.84 -14.81
N LYS A 511 -128.02 39.54 -14.93
CA LYS A 511 -127.17 38.45 -14.43
C LYS A 511 -125.85 38.34 -15.18
N ILE A 512 -125.87 38.45 -16.52
CA ILE A 512 -124.63 38.39 -17.32
C ILE A 512 -123.75 39.62 -17.04
N GLY A 513 -124.35 40.80 -16.85
CA GLY A 513 -123.61 42.01 -16.45
C GLY A 513 -122.89 41.86 -15.11
N ILE A 514 -123.53 41.22 -14.12
CA ILE A 514 -122.93 40.95 -12.80
C ILE A 514 -121.81 39.90 -12.89
N GLU A 515 -121.99 38.83 -13.67
CA GLU A 515 -120.93 37.84 -13.90
C GLU A 515 -119.72 38.44 -14.62
N LEU A 516 -119.92 39.31 -15.62
CA LEU A 516 -118.82 40.03 -16.29
C LEU A 516 -118.09 40.98 -15.35
N GLU A 517 -118.80 41.64 -14.42
CA GLU A 517 -118.16 42.44 -13.37
C GLU A 517 -117.34 41.59 -12.40
N THR A 518 -117.77 40.37 -12.14
CA THR A 518 -117.04 39.42 -11.29
C THR A 518 -115.79 38.90 -11.99
N VAL A 519 -115.86 38.67 -13.31
CA VAL A 519 -114.70 38.29 -14.13
C VAL A 519 -113.71 39.45 -14.27
N LEU A 520 -114.17 40.69 -14.51
CA LEU A 520 -113.30 41.87 -14.58
C LEU A 520 -112.58 42.19 -13.26
N ARG A 521 -113.16 41.78 -12.13
CA ARG A 521 -112.54 41.90 -10.79
C ARG A 521 -111.71 40.68 -10.39
N ASN A 522 -111.54 39.70 -11.26
CA ASN A 522 -110.70 38.54 -10.99
C ASN A 522 -109.22 38.95 -11.03
N SER A 523 -108.49 38.69 -9.96
CA SER A 523 -107.07 39.03 -9.78
C SER A 523 -106.13 38.39 -10.82
N LEU A 524 -106.59 37.38 -11.56
CA LEU A 524 -105.85 36.78 -12.66
C LEU A 524 -105.78 37.67 -13.93
N LEU A 525 -106.70 38.62 -14.05
CA LEU A 525 -106.79 39.62 -15.14
C LEU A 525 -106.25 40.99 -14.74
N ASP A 526 -105.72 41.14 -13.52
CA ASP A 526 -104.95 42.32 -13.18
C ASP A 526 -103.69 42.36 -14.06
N GLU A 527 -103.59 43.44 -14.84
CA GLU A 527 -102.33 43.85 -15.46
C GLU A 527 -101.34 44.01 -14.30
N GLY A 528 -100.42 43.06 -14.15
CA GLY A 528 -99.23 43.32 -13.36
C GLY A 528 -98.62 44.59 -13.95
N VAL A 529 -98.62 45.67 -13.19
CA VAL A 529 -98.06 46.94 -13.65
C VAL A 529 -96.62 46.65 -14.08
N LYS A 530 -96.28 46.95 -15.34
CA LYS A 530 -94.88 46.96 -15.78
C LYS A 530 -94.13 47.77 -14.75
N PRO A 531 -93.21 47.18 -13.97
CA PRO A 531 -92.55 47.92 -12.91
C PRO A 531 -92.00 49.17 -13.57
N SER A 532 -92.61 50.31 -13.24
CA SER A 532 -92.41 51.55 -13.96
C SER A 532 -91.09 52.22 -13.57
N SER A 533 -90.14 51.43 -13.07
CA SER A 533 -88.75 51.82 -12.99
C SER A 533 -87.85 50.59 -13.28
N PRO A 534 -86.95 50.68 -14.27
CA PRO A 534 -85.78 49.79 -14.41
C PRO A 534 -84.99 49.64 -13.11
N GLU A 535 -85.17 50.56 -12.16
CA GLU A 535 -84.41 50.68 -10.93
C GLU A 535 -84.35 49.41 -10.08
N LYS A 536 -85.31 48.48 -10.01
CA LYS A 536 -85.12 47.31 -9.11
C LYS A 536 -84.22 46.22 -9.69
N VAL A 537 -84.31 45.97 -11.00
CA VAL A 537 -83.42 45.04 -11.69
C VAL A 537 -82.08 45.70 -11.97
N GLU A 538 -82.07 46.97 -12.36
CA GLU A 538 -80.84 47.77 -12.46
C GLU A 538 -80.19 47.98 -11.08
N LEU A 539 -80.92 48.18 -9.98
CA LEU A 539 -80.33 48.26 -8.63
C LEU A 539 -79.80 46.90 -8.19
N ALA A 540 -80.48 45.80 -8.50
CA ALA A 540 -79.95 44.46 -8.23
C ALA A 540 -78.68 44.19 -9.04
N GLN A 541 -78.66 44.55 -10.32
CA GLN A 541 -77.45 44.49 -11.17
C GLN A 541 -76.36 45.42 -10.67
N VAL A 542 -76.67 46.67 -10.30
CA VAL A 542 -75.72 47.64 -9.74
C VAL A 542 -75.20 47.18 -8.38
N MET A 543 -76.03 46.56 -7.53
CA MET A 543 -75.59 45.96 -6.28
C MET A 543 -74.71 44.74 -6.50
N CYS A 544 -75.05 43.87 -7.46
CA CYS A 544 -74.19 42.75 -7.87
C CYS A 544 -72.85 43.28 -8.39
N ARG A 545 -72.84 44.20 -9.36
CA ARG A 545 -71.62 44.85 -9.87
C ARG A 545 -70.81 45.51 -8.75
N SER A 546 -71.47 46.17 -7.80
CA SER A 546 -70.79 46.79 -6.65
C SER A 546 -70.19 45.78 -5.68
N ILE A 547 -70.87 44.65 -5.42
CA ILE A 547 -70.34 43.58 -4.58
C ILE A 547 -69.16 42.91 -5.28
N MET A 548 -69.29 42.62 -6.57
CA MET A 548 -68.25 41.98 -7.38
C MET A 548 -67.01 42.88 -7.49
N ALA A 549 -67.18 44.17 -7.79
CA ALA A 549 -66.09 45.13 -7.81
C ALA A 549 -65.38 45.24 -6.45
N LYS A 550 -66.13 45.18 -5.35
CA LYS A 550 -65.56 45.19 -4.00
C LYS A 550 -64.81 43.90 -3.66
N LEU A 551 -65.27 42.77 -4.18
CA LEU A 551 -64.62 41.47 -4.02
C LEU A 551 -63.30 41.43 -4.81
N THR A 552 -63.30 41.90 -6.04
CA THR A 552 -62.09 42.07 -6.86
C THR A 552 -61.09 43.01 -6.18
N GLN A 553 -61.54 44.16 -5.67
CA GLN A 553 -60.68 45.10 -4.96
C GLN A 553 -60.05 44.50 -3.69
N LEU A 554 -60.80 43.67 -2.94
CA LEU A 554 -60.26 42.97 -1.76
C LEU A 554 -59.21 41.91 -2.13
N LEU A 555 -59.44 41.18 -3.22
CA LEU A 555 -58.48 40.19 -3.73
C LEU A 555 -57.21 40.85 -4.26
N GLU A 556 -57.33 42.01 -4.92
CA GLU A 556 -56.18 42.80 -5.37
C GLU A 556 -55.39 43.42 -4.20
N ALA A 557 -56.08 43.89 -3.16
CA ALA A 557 -55.43 44.44 -1.96
C ALA A 557 -54.67 43.37 -1.17
N GLU A 558 -55.21 42.15 -1.04
CA GLU A 558 -54.49 40.99 -0.48
C GLU A 558 -53.26 40.62 -1.32
N ARG A 559 -53.38 40.67 -2.65
CA ARG A 559 -52.25 40.45 -3.57
C ARG A 559 -51.16 41.51 -3.42
N GLU A 560 -51.52 42.78 -3.18
CA GLU A 560 -50.55 43.84 -2.90
C GLU A 560 -49.92 43.72 -1.50
N ALA A 561 -50.66 43.27 -0.50
CA ALA A 561 -50.12 43.06 0.84
C ALA A 561 -49.10 41.90 0.91
N LEU A 562 -49.17 40.96 -0.04
CA LEU A 562 -48.23 39.86 -0.20
C LEU A 562 -46.97 40.24 -1.00
N ARG A 563 -47.02 41.33 -1.80
CA ARG A 563 -45.86 41.94 -2.49
C ARG A 563 -45.07 42.83 -1.55
#